data_AF-A0A6N9H9J7-F1
#
_entry.id   AF-A0A6N9H9J7-F1
#
_cell.length_a   1.000
_cell.length_b   1.000
_cell.length_c   1.000
_cell.angle_alpha   90.00
_cell.angle_beta   90.00
_cell.angle_gamma   90.00
#
_symmetry.space_group_name_H-M   'P 1'
#
loop_
_entity.id
_entity.type
_entity.pdbx_description
1 polymer ?
#
loop_
_entity_poly.entity_id
_entity_poly.type
_entity_poly.pdbx_seq_one_letter_code
_entity_poly.pdbx_strand_id
1 'polypeptide(L)'
;MPLTLAIATGPVPGVTVLAGATVARPFPSCACDACDETGESAAEDLEDTVFALVESGLTESVEEERPRGLRRLRAVARREPEYTVFSRWGTDMGEESSSGLWPFGAESARAAQARLAEVGGRWAPWEPRTESGGAESGGAQRG
;
A
#
# COMPACT_ATOMS: atom_id res chain seq x y z
N MET A 1 3.67 -8.43 -8.53
CA MET A 1 2.76 -7.37 -8.04
C MET A 1 3.32 -6.02 -8.48
N PRO A 2 2.55 -5.11 -9.10
CA PRO A 2 3.05 -3.74 -9.30
C PRO A 2 3.17 -3.03 -7.93
N LEU A 3 4.33 -2.46 -7.66
CA LEU A 3 4.60 -1.56 -6.54
C LEU A 3 5.17 -0.28 -7.14
N THR A 4 4.63 0.88 -6.79
CA THR A 4 5.06 2.16 -7.33
C THR A 4 5.07 3.21 -6.22
N LEU A 5 6.14 4.00 -6.18
CA LEU A 5 6.26 5.15 -5.30
C LEU A 5 6.03 6.41 -6.13
N ALA A 6 4.95 7.13 -5.84
CA ALA A 6 4.69 8.44 -6.44
C ALA A 6 5.17 9.53 -5.47
N ILE A 7 6.09 10.37 -5.93
CA ILE A 7 6.68 11.44 -5.12
C ILE A 7 5.92 12.74 -5.41
N ALA A 8 5.39 13.36 -4.36
CA ALA A 8 4.78 14.68 -4.42
C ALA A 8 5.75 15.72 -3.83
N THR A 9 6.02 16.78 -4.59
CA THR A 9 6.92 17.88 -4.18
C THR A 9 6.16 19.19 -3.93
N GLY A 10 4.87 19.12 -3.64
CA GLY A 10 4.01 20.27 -3.40
C GLY A 10 4.24 20.93 -2.04
N PRO A 11 3.34 21.84 -1.60
CA PRO A 11 3.42 22.51 -0.30
C PRO A 11 3.49 21.55 0.89
N VAL A 12 2.92 20.36 0.72
CA VAL A 12 3.08 19.23 1.63
C VAL A 12 3.77 18.13 0.83
N PRO A 13 5.11 18.02 0.92
CA PRO A 13 5.84 16.97 0.22
C PRO A 13 5.53 15.61 0.84
N GLY A 14 5.56 14.56 0.02
CA GLY A 14 5.24 13.22 0.50
C GLY A 14 5.43 12.14 -0.55
N VAL A 15 5.18 10.90 -0.13
CA VAL A 15 5.26 9.71 -0.96
C VAL A 15 3.92 9.00 -0.91
N THR A 16 3.41 8.56 -2.06
CA THR A 16 2.26 7.65 -2.13
C THR A 16 2.71 6.29 -2.62
N VAL A 17 2.47 5.26 -1.81
CA VAL A 17 2.66 3.87 -2.18
C VAL A 17 1.42 3.38 -2.93
N LEU A 18 1.60 2.99 -4.18
CA LEU A 18 0.60 2.32 -5.00
C LEU A 18 0.95 0.83 -5.09
N ALA A 19 0.01 -0.05 -4.74
CA ALA A 19 0.23 -1.49 -4.79
C ALA A 19 -1.03 -2.26 -5.21
N GLY A 20 -0.83 -3.41 -5.86
CA GLY A 20 -1.93 -4.25 -6.33
C GLY A 20 -2.84 -3.50 -7.31
N ALA A 21 -4.15 -3.69 -7.16
CA ALA A 21 -5.15 -3.02 -7.97
C ALA A 21 -5.78 -1.80 -7.26
N THR A 22 -5.68 -1.71 -5.93
CA THR A 22 -6.54 -0.81 -5.15
C THR A 22 -5.84 -0.04 -4.04
N VAL A 23 -4.61 -0.42 -3.66
CA VAL A 23 -3.87 0.26 -2.59
C VAL A 23 -3.28 1.56 -3.11
N ALA A 24 -3.59 2.65 -2.41
CA ALA A 24 -2.94 3.95 -2.52
C ALA A 24 -2.80 4.55 -1.11
N ARG A 25 -1.60 4.48 -0.52
CA ARG A 25 -1.32 4.99 0.83
C ARG A 25 -0.38 6.20 0.78
N PRO A 26 -0.82 7.40 1.20
CA PRO A 26 0.04 8.56 1.32
C PRO A 26 0.84 8.54 2.63
N PHE A 27 2.04 9.11 2.57
CA PHE A 27 2.96 9.37 3.68
C PHE A 27 3.49 10.81 3.54
N PRO A 28 3.23 11.72 4.48
CA PRO A 28 2.44 11.52 5.70
C PRO A 28 0.96 11.22 5.40
N SER A 29 0.30 10.54 6.34
CA SER A 29 -1.11 10.17 6.24
C SER A 29 -2.06 11.34 6.49
N CYS A 30 -1.65 12.33 7.31
CA CYS A 30 -2.28 13.64 7.42
C CYS A 30 -1.30 14.75 7.05
N ALA A 31 -1.80 15.72 6.29
CA ALA A 31 -1.11 16.97 5.99
C ALA A 31 -1.42 18.09 7.01
N CYS A 32 -2.20 17.79 8.04
CA CYS A 32 -2.72 18.74 9.00
C CYS A 32 -1.72 18.99 10.14
N ASP A 33 -1.69 20.21 10.65
CA ASP A 33 -0.90 20.62 11.81
C ASP A 33 -1.46 20.11 13.15
N ALA A 34 -2.68 19.55 13.13
CA ALA A 34 -3.34 18.99 14.30
C ALA A 34 -2.96 17.52 14.58
N CYS A 35 -2.38 16.81 13.62
CA CYS A 35 -1.88 15.45 13.85
C CYS A 35 -0.44 15.52 14.34
N ASP A 36 -0.12 14.77 15.40
CA ASP A 36 1.24 14.63 15.92
C ASP A 36 2.13 13.72 15.03
N GLU A 37 1.81 13.59 13.74
CA GLU A 37 2.61 12.82 12.78
C GLU A 37 3.89 13.59 12.47
N THR A 38 5.02 12.93 12.69
CA THR A 38 6.35 13.48 12.39
C THR A 38 6.89 12.88 11.09
N GLY A 39 7.92 13.51 10.51
CA GLY A 39 8.61 12.94 9.36
C GLY A 39 9.26 11.58 9.65
N GLU A 40 9.69 11.34 10.89
CA GLU A 40 10.25 10.06 11.34
C GLU A 40 9.17 8.99 11.42
N SER A 41 8.05 9.26 12.11
CA SER A 41 6.95 8.30 12.20
C SER A 41 6.33 8.00 10.83
N ALA A 42 6.22 8.99 9.94
CA ALA A 42 5.75 8.76 8.58
C ALA A 42 6.71 7.90 7.74
N ALA A 43 8.02 8.00 7.99
CA ALA A 43 9.04 7.17 7.33
C ALA A 43 9.05 5.73 7.86
N GLU A 44 8.91 5.54 9.17
CA GLU A 44 8.75 4.22 9.79
C GLU A 44 7.50 3.51 9.25
N ASP A 45 6.35 4.19 9.23
CA ASP A 45 5.10 3.66 8.70
C ASP A 45 5.21 3.31 7.19
N LEU A 46 5.97 4.10 6.43
CA LEU A 46 6.27 3.83 5.01
C LEU A 46 7.12 2.55 4.87
N GLU A 47 8.18 2.43 5.66
CA GLU A 47 9.08 1.26 5.65
C GLU A 47 8.30 -0.02 5.99
N ASP A 48 7.53 0.00 7.07
CA ASP A 48 6.72 -1.14 7.50
C ASP A 48 5.68 -1.53 6.44
N THR A 49 5.04 -0.53 5.83
CA THR A 49 4.09 -0.76 4.72
C THR A 49 4.77 -1.43 3.53
N VAL A 50 5.93 -0.94 3.10
CA VAL A 50 6.65 -1.48 1.94
C VAL A 50 7.15 -2.89 2.24
N PHE A 51 7.70 -3.16 3.41
CA PHE A 51 8.17 -4.49 3.78
C PHE A 51 7.03 -5.50 3.89
N ALA A 52 5.91 -5.16 4.51
CA ALA A 52 4.76 -6.04 4.53
C ALA A 52 4.32 -6.44 3.11
N LEU A 53 4.26 -5.47 2.18
CA LEU A 53 3.89 -5.70 0.77
C LEU A 53 4.91 -6.56 0.02
N VAL A 54 6.19 -6.28 0.18
CA VAL A 54 7.28 -6.96 -0.53
C VAL A 54 7.46 -8.40 -0.03
N GLU A 55 7.43 -8.62 1.28
CA GLU A 55 7.76 -9.92 1.89
C GLU A 55 6.60 -10.91 1.86
N SER A 56 5.36 -10.45 2.08
CA SER A 56 4.20 -11.35 2.18
C SER A 56 3.28 -11.35 0.96
N GLY A 57 3.50 -10.40 0.05
CA GLY A 57 2.55 -10.10 -1.01
C GLY A 57 1.34 -9.34 -0.47
N LEU A 58 0.26 -9.36 -1.26
CA LEU A 58 -0.93 -8.55 -0.98
C LEU A 58 -2.18 -9.36 -1.30
N THR A 59 -3.14 -9.38 -0.37
CA THR A 59 -4.48 -9.89 -0.65
C THR A 59 -5.49 -8.75 -0.60
N GLU A 60 -6.24 -8.55 -1.68
CA GLU A 60 -7.25 -7.52 -1.85
C GLU A 60 -8.64 -8.15 -2.05
N SER A 61 -9.65 -7.60 -1.38
CA SER A 61 -11.03 -8.04 -1.49
C SER A 61 -12.00 -6.87 -1.31
N VAL A 62 -13.16 -6.96 -1.95
CA VAL A 62 -14.30 -6.10 -1.65
C VAL A 62 -15.29 -6.90 -0.81
N GLU A 63 -15.50 -6.47 0.42
CA GLU A 63 -16.47 -7.02 1.35
C GLU A 63 -17.75 -6.18 1.31
N GLU A 64 -18.91 -6.81 1.42
CA GLU A 64 -20.20 -6.13 1.47
C GLU A 64 -20.83 -6.36 2.84
N GLU A 65 -21.03 -5.28 3.60
CA GLU A 65 -21.65 -5.34 4.92
C GLU A 65 -23.17 -5.34 4.77
N ARG A 66 -23.77 -6.51 5.00
CA ARG A 66 -25.22 -6.67 5.08
C ARG A 66 -25.71 -6.37 6.51
N PRO A 67 -26.87 -5.71 6.69
CA PRO A 67 -27.85 -5.29 5.68
C PRO A 67 -27.65 -3.88 5.13
N ARG A 68 -26.65 -3.12 5.59
CA ARG A 68 -26.47 -1.69 5.27
C ARG A 68 -26.03 -1.41 3.82
N GLY A 69 -25.58 -2.43 3.10
CA GLY A 69 -25.11 -2.28 1.71
C GLY A 69 -23.77 -1.54 1.61
N LEU A 70 -23.05 -1.39 2.72
CA LEU A 70 -21.74 -0.75 2.75
C LEU A 70 -20.74 -1.66 2.03
N ARG A 71 -19.87 -1.09 1.19
CA ARG A 71 -18.76 -1.84 0.59
C ARG A 71 -17.47 -1.43 1.29
N ARG A 72 -16.72 -2.41 1.77
CA ARG A 72 -15.38 -2.23 2.31
C ARG A 72 -14.39 -2.80 1.32
N LEU A 73 -13.49 -1.97 0.82
CA LEU A 73 -12.27 -2.47 0.20
C LEU A 73 -11.30 -2.81 1.33
N ARG A 74 -10.82 -4.05 1.34
CA ARG A 74 -9.85 -4.55 2.30
C ARG A 74 -8.63 -5.05 1.55
N ALA A 75 -7.46 -4.56 1.94
CA ALA A 75 -6.19 -5.03 1.46
C ALA A 75 -5.31 -5.39 2.65
N VAL A 76 -4.68 -6.55 2.60
CA VAL A 76 -3.88 -7.09 3.71
C VAL A 76 -2.53 -7.53 3.21
N ALA A 77 -1.51 -7.03 3.87
CA ALA A 77 -0.16 -7.53 3.84
C ALA A 77 0.20 -8.01 5.26
N ARG A 78 1.00 -9.07 5.37
CA ARG A 78 1.44 -9.65 6.65
C ARG A 78 2.91 -9.35 6.87
N ARG A 79 3.28 -8.96 8.08
CA ARG A 79 4.67 -8.89 8.54
C ARG A 79 4.71 -9.39 9.97
N GLU A 80 4.80 -10.71 10.15
CA GLU A 80 4.68 -11.34 11.47
C GLU A 80 5.58 -10.66 12.53
N PRO A 81 5.06 -10.38 13.75
CA PRO A 81 3.73 -10.75 14.28
C PRO A 81 2.60 -9.78 13.91
N GLU A 82 2.89 -8.76 13.10
CA GLU A 82 1.98 -7.67 12.78
C GLU A 82 1.33 -7.84 11.40
N TYR A 83 0.11 -7.34 11.24
CA TYR A 83 -0.54 -7.28 9.94
C TYR A 83 -0.75 -5.83 9.56
N THR A 84 -0.36 -5.48 8.33
CA THR A 84 -0.71 -4.19 7.76
C THR A 84 -2.02 -4.37 7.01
N VAL A 85 -3.11 -3.87 7.61
CA VAL A 85 -4.44 -3.86 7.00
C VAL A 85 -4.73 -2.46 6.50
N PHE A 86 -4.88 -2.35 5.20
CA PHE A 86 -5.46 -1.17 4.56
C PHE A 86 -6.96 -1.44 4.40
N SER A 87 -7.79 -0.58 4.95
CA SER A 87 -9.24 -0.69 4.80
C SER A 87 -9.85 0.64 4.43
N ARG A 88 -10.80 0.59 3.51
CA ARG A 88 -11.45 1.76 2.92
C ARG A 88 -12.94 1.48 2.81
N TRP A 89 -13.76 2.42 3.28
CA TRP A 89 -15.20 2.29 3.28
C TRP A 89 -15.85 3.20 2.24
N GLY A 90 -16.86 2.69 1.54
CA GLY A 90 -17.66 3.47 0.61
C GLY A 90 -19.12 3.04 0.61
N THR A 91 -20.01 4.00 0.40
CA THR A 91 -21.45 3.79 0.22
C THR A 91 -21.90 4.40 -1.11
N ASP A 92 -23.04 3.93 -1.63
CA ASP A 92 -23.69 4.53 -2.80
C ASP A 92 -24.09 6.01 -2.58
N MET A 93 -24.08 6.47 -1.33
CA MET A 93 -24.42 7.82 -0.89
C MET A 93 -23.19 8.68 -0.52
N GLY A 94 -21.97 8.15 -0.67
CA GLY A 94 -20.71 8.83 -0.30
C GLY A 94 -19.90 8.15 0.81
N GLU A 95 -18.73 8.70 1.11
CA GLU A 95 -17.73 8.18 2.04
C GLU A 95 -18.12 8.42 3.50
N GLU A 96 -18.06 7.39 4.36
CA GLU A 96 -18.49 7.52 5.77
C GLU A 96 -17.32 7.57 6.78
N SER A 97 -16.11 7.15 6.43
CA SER A 97 -14.90 7.47 7.20
C SER A 97 -13.65 6.94 6.51
N SER A 98 -12.62 7.78 6.45
CA SER A 98 -11.26 7.36 6.14
C SER A 98 -10.36 7.68 7.34
N SER A 99 -9.78 6.66 7.97
CA SER A 99 -8.54 6.88 8.73
C SER A 99 -7.39 6.96 7.72
N GLY A 100 -6.98 8.18 7.37
CA GLY A 100 -5.76 8.44 6.59
C GLY A 100 -5.76 7.91 5.15
N LEU A 101 -6.87 8.02 4.42
CA LEU A 101 -6.95 7.67 2.99
C LEU A 101 -7.63 8.78 2.20
N TRP A 102 -7.14 9.03 0.98
CA TRP A 102 -7.72 9.98 0.02
C TRP A 102 -9.16 9.57 -0.38
N PRO A 103 -10.07 10.51 -0.72
CA PRO A 103 -11.51 10.23 -0.84
C PRO A 103 -11.91 9.06 -1.76
N PHE A 104 -12.80 8.17 -1.26
CA PHE A 104 -13.40 7.02 -1.99
C PHE A 104 -14.90 7.15 -2.18
N GLY A 105 -15.38 7.00 -3.41
CA GLY A 105 -16.81 6.84 -3.69
C GLY A 105 -17.20 5.39 -4.00
N ALA A 106 -18.51 5.09 -4.00
CA ALA A 106 -19.05 3.81 -4.47
C ALA A 106 -18.65 3.45 -5.90
N GLU A 107 -18.46 4.44 -6.77
CA GLU A 107 -17.94 4.21 -8.12
C GLU A 107 -16.54 3.60 -8.09
N SER A 108 -15.66 4.14 -7.25
CA SER A 108 -14.32 3.60 -7.04
C SER A 108 -14.35 2.21 -6.41
N ALA A 109 -15.30 1.94 -5.50
CA ALA A 109 -15.51 0.60 -4.95
C ALA A 109 -15.98 -0.42 -6.01
N ARG A 110 -16.91 -0.02 -6.90
CA ARG A 110 -17.35 -0.86 -8.03
C ARG A 110 -16.23 -1.09 -9.04
N ALA A 111 -15.45 -0.08 -9.37
CA ALA A 111 -14.29 -0.20 -10.25
C ALA A 111 -13.24 -1.15 -9.64
N ALA A 112 -12.97 -1.02 -8.34
CA ALA A 112 -12.10 -1.94 -7.60
C ALA A 112 -12.64 -3.39 -7.64
N GLN A 113 -13.94 -3.57 -7.41
CA GLN A 113 -14.57 -4.90 -7.48
C GLN A 113 -14.44 -5.52 -8.88
N ALA A 114 -14.73 -4.76 -9.94
CA ALA A 114 -14.60 -5.22 -11.32
C ALA A 114 -13.16 -5.60 -11.64
N ARG A 115 -12.18 -4.78 -11.22
CA ARG A 115 -10.77 -5.05 -11.44
C ARG A 115 -10.30 -6.30 -10.69
N LEU A 116 -10.68 -6.47 -9.43
CA LEU A 116 -10.29 -7.63 -8.62
C LEU A 116 -10.91 -8.93 -9.13
N ALA A 117 -12.12 -8.87 -9.71
CA ALA A 117 -12.74 -10.01 -10.38
C ALA A 117 -11.97 -10.45 -11.64
N GLU A 118 -11.30 -9.53 -12.32
CA GLU A 118 -10.49 -9.81 -13.51
C GLU A 118 -9.12 -10.40 -13.16
N VAL A 119 -8.39 -9.78 -12.21
CA VAL A 119 -6.97 -10.10 -11.97
C VAL A 119 -6.75 -11.13 -10.86
N GLY A 120 -7.77 -11.39 -10.03
CA GLY A 120 -7.62 -12.15 -8.80
C GLY A 120 -6.90 -11.32 -7.74
N GLY A 121 -7.58 -11.02 -6.64
CA GLY A 121 -7.05 -10.17 -5.55
C GLY A 121 -5.98 -10.83 -4.68
N ARG A 122 -5.09 -11.64 -5.25
CA ARG A 122 -3.95 -12.23 -4.55
C ARG A 122 -2.68 -11.99 -5.37
N TRP A 123 -1.77 -11.23 -4.78
CA TRP A 123 -0.51 -10.88 -5.38
C TRP A 123 0.61 -11.58 -4.64
N ALA A 124 1.47 -12.28 -5.39
CA ALA A 124 2.67 -12.88 -4.84
C ALA A 124 3.64 -11.80 -4.32
N PRO A 125 4.45 -12.13 -3.31
CA PRO A 125 5.55 -11.30 -2.85
C PRO A 125 6.56 -11.02 -3.97
N TRP A 126 7.40 -10.01 -3.75
CA TRP A 126 8.48 -9.69 -4.69
C TRP A 126 9.63 -10.67 -4.48
N GLU A 127 10.06 -11.33 -5.55
CA GLU A 127 11.26 -12.15 -5.49
C GLU A 127 12.48 -11.24 -5.26
N PRO A 128 13.29 -11.49 -4.21
CA PRO A 128 14.52 -10.77 -4.01
C PRO A 128 15.38 -10.88 -5.26
N ARG A 129 16.00 -9.77 -5.68
CA ARG A 129 17.01 -9.83 -6.72
C ARG A 129 18.16 -10.67 -6.18
N THR A 130 18.38 -11.85 -6.76
CA THR A 130 19.61 -12.60 -6.51
C THR A 130 20.77 -11.77 -7.05
N GLU A 131 21.75 -11.48 -6.20
CA GLU A 131 23.00 -10.89 -6.69
C GLU A 131 23.61 -11.89 -7.69
N SER A 132 23.60 -11.53 -8.96
CA SER A 132 24.43 -12.21 -9.95
C SER A 132 25.88 -11.92 -9.56
N GLY A 133 26.50 -12.88 -8.87
CA GLY A 133 27.84 -12.77 -8.29
C GLY A 133 28.86 -12.19 -9.26
N GLY A 134 29.16 -10.91 -9.08
CA GLY A 134 30.38 -10.30 -9.59
C GLY A 134 31.52 -10.82 -8.74
N ALA A 135 32.19 -11.88 -9.20
CA ALA A 135 33.47 -12.29 -8.64
C ALA A 135 34.48 -11.16 -8.87
N GLU A 136 34.72 -10.34 -7.85
CA GLU A 136 35.94 -9.55 -7.74
C GLU A 136 37.12 -10.53 -7.74
N SER A 137 37.75 -10.70 -8.90
CA SER A 137 39.03 -11.39 -9.00
C SER A 137 40.10 -10.46 -8.45
N GLY A 138 40.44 -10.67 -7.17
CA GLY A 138 41.59 -10.07 -6.54
C GLY A 138 42.88 -10.43 -7.29
N GLY A 139 43.37 -9.50 -8.10
CA GLY A 139 44.70 -9.55 -8.68
C GLY A 139 45.71 -8.98 -7.70
N ALA A 140 46.35 -9.85 -6.91
CA ALA A 140 47.53 -9.51 -6.14
C ALA A 140 48.67 -9.10 -7.09
N GLN A 141 49.03 -7.81 -7.12
CA GLN A 141 50.32 -7.37 -7.68
C GLN A 141 51.38 -7.40 -6.57
N ARG A 142 52.24 -8.42 -6.65
CA ARG A 142 53.60 -8.35 -6.10
C ARG A 142 54.48 -7.68 -7.17
N GLY A 143 55.15 -6.60 -6.78
CA GLY A 143 56.17 -5.90 -7.55
C GLY A 143 56.90 -4.95 -6.62
#